data_AF-A0AB39VCW9-F1
#
_entry.id   AF-A0AB39VCW9-F1
#
_cell.length_a   1.000
_cell.length_b   1.000
_cell.length_c   1.000
_cell.angle_alpha   90.00
_cell.angle_beta   90.00
_cell.angle_gamma   90.00
#
_symmetry.space_group_name_H-M   'P 1'
#
loop_
_entity.id
_entity.type
_entity.pdbx_description
1 polymer ?
#
loop_
_entity_poly.entity_id
_entity_poly.type
_entity_poly.pdbx_seq_one_letter_code
_entity_poly.pdbx_strand_id
1 'polypeptide(L)'
;MKKLILLGSLIISSFVFGRQYTFIAKNAYCTQPVSEYNTFTSVGELGSGTVFPFRNCYNNGKKFNYQGTFIVSPMDKSTYDKIIKQNYPYLFFKDGSEIHVIEATVKSTNDAGYFLIDINDGKSNFLFSHKYAYPSRSDWED
;
A
#
# COMPACT_ATOMS: atom_id res chain seq x y z
N MET A 1 52.23 32.29 6.34
CA MET A 1 51.43 31.24 7.01
C MET A 1 50.06 31.79 7.35
N LYS A 2 48.99 31.23 6.76
CA LYS A 2 47.68 31.00 7.38
C LYS A 2 46.81 30.24 6.37
N LYS A 3 46.59 28.96 6.68
CA LYS A 3 45.71 28.06 5.95
C LYS A 3 44.27 28.44 6.27
N LEU A 4 43.41 28.62 5.27
CA LEU A 4 41.97 28.61 5.46
C LEU A 4 41.39 27.56 4.51
N ILE A 5 41.17 26.39 5.08
CA ILE A 5 40.43 25.29 4.46
C ILE A 5 38.96 25.65 4.65
N LEU A 6 38.30 26.08 3.58
CA LEU A 6 36.84 26.15 3.56
C LEU A 6 36.31 24.73 3.33
N LEU A 7 35.81 24.12 4.41
CA LEU A 7 35.00 22.91 4.35
C LEU A 7 33.72 23.24 3.56
N GLY A 8 33.71 22.83 2.29
CA GLY A 8 32.49 22.72 1.51
C GLY A 8 31.62 21.63 2.16
N SER A 9 30.65 22.06 2.96
CA SER A 9 29.53 21.22 3.36
C SER A 9 28.76 20.83 2.10
N LEU A 10 29.11 19.68 1.51
CA LEU A 10 28.25 18.98 0.58
C LEU A 10 27.00 18.56 1.37
N ILE A 11 25.94 19.35 1.27
CA ILE A 11 24.60 18.88 1.64
C ILE A 11 24.26 17.82 0.59
N ILE A 12 24.53 16.55 0.91
CA ILE A 12 24.04 15.43 0.11
C ILE A 12 22.54 15.41 0.34
N SER A 13 21.80 16.08 -0.55
CA SER A 13 20.36 15.93 -0.65
C SER A 13 20.07 14.44 -0.81
N SER A 14 19.52 13.84 0.24
CA SER A 14 19.13 12.45 0.23
C SER A 14 17.87 12.33 -0.62
N PHE A 15 18.02 12.26 -1.94
CA PHE A 15 16.93 11.89 -2.82
C PHE A 15 16.59 10.42 -2.56
N VAL A 16 15.49 10.17 -1.84
CA VAL A 16 14.88 8.85 -1.75
C VAL A 16 14.00 8.70 -2.99
N PHE A 17 14.58 8.22 -4.08
CA PHE A 17 13.79 7.78 -5.23
C PHE A 17 13.24 6.40 -4.93
N GLY A 18 11.97 6.33 -4.52
CA GLY A 18 11.25 5.06 -4.44
C GLY A 18 11.11 4.43 -5.81
N ARG A 19 11.29 3.12 -5.92
CA ARG A 19 11.07 2.42 -7.19
C ARG A 19 9.57 2.30 -7.42
N GLN A 20 9.11 2.74 -8.58
CA GLN A 20 7.75 2.51 -9.03
C GLN A 20 7.74 1.30 -9.97
N TYR A 21 6.83 0.36 -9.74
CA TYR A 21 6.59 -0.72 -10.67
C TYR A 21 5.11 -1.09 -10.67
N THR A 22 4.68 -1.76 -11.73
CA THR A 22 3.30 -2.18 -11.92
C THR A 22 3.24 -3.69 -12.11
N PHE A 23 2.20 -4.33 -11.60
CA PHE A 23 1.91 -5.74 -11.90
C PHE A 23 0.42 -5.98 -12.12
N ILE A 24 0.09 -7.05 -12.85
CA ILE A 24 -1.30 -7.50 -13.02
C ILE A 24 -1.67 -8.47 -11.90
N ALA A 25 -2.75 -8.18 -11.20
CA ALA A 25 -3.31 -9.03 -10.15
C ALA A 25 -3.81 -10.36 -10.75
N LYS A 26 -3.39 -11.46 -10.12
CA LYS A 26 -3.84 -12.82 -10.42
C LYS A 26 -3.89 -13.63 -9.13
N ASN A 27 -5.07 -14.03 -8.68
CA ASN A 27 -5.30 -14.61 -7.36
C ASN A 27 -4.53 -13.84 -6.26
N ALA A 28 -4.66 -12.52 -6.29
CA ALA A 28 -3.90 -11.62 -5.41
C ALA A 28 -4.70 -11.32 -4.14
N TYR A 29 -4.03 -11.41 -2.99
CA TYR A 29 -4.66 -11.21 -1.68
C TYR A 29 -3.66 -10.84 -0.58
N CYS A 30 -4.18 -10.24 0.49
CA CYS A 30 -3.44 -9.90 1.69
C CYS A 30 -4.05 -10.52 2.95
N THR A 31 -3.21 -10.78 3.95
CA THR A 31 -3.57 -11.39 5.23
C THR A 31 -2.80 -10.75 6.38
N GLN A 32 -3.26 -11.02 7.62
CA GLN A 32 -2.68 -10.47 8.86
C GLN A 32 -2.71 -8.93 8.86
N PRO A 33 -3.91 -8.32 8.96
CA PRO A 33 -4.03 -6.88 9.10
C PRO A 33 -3.30 -6.40 10.35
N VAL A 34 -2.73 -5.20 10.29
CA VAL A 34 -2.00 -4.57 11.40
C VAL A 34 -2.78 -3.34 11.85
N SER A 35 -3.83 -3.59 12.62
CA SER A 35 -4.89 -2.61 12.88
C SER A 35 -4.41 -1.33 13.54
N GLU A 36 -3.33 -1.41 14.31
CA GLU A 36 -2.69 -0.31 15.03
C GLU A 36 -2.08 0.76 14.11
N TYR A 37 -1.84 0.45 12.84
CA TYR A 37 -1.31 1.40 11.85
C TYR A 37 -2.34 1.86 10.81
N ASN A 38 -3.62 1.53 10.98
CA ASN A 38 -4.67 2.08 10.13
C ASN A 38 -4.73 3.61 10.27
N THR A 39 -4.78 4.32 9.15
CA THR A 39 -4.91 5.78 9.18
C THR A 39 -5.81 6.32 8.09
N PHE A 40 -6.55 7.36 8.43
CA PHE A 40 -7.31 8.19 7.52
C PHE A 40 -6.57 9.52 7.41
N THR A 41 -5.71 9.69 6.39
CA THR A 41 -4.81 10.84 6.27
C THR A 41 -4.64 11.31 4.83
N SER A 42 -4.18 12.53 4.63
CA SER A 42 -3.60 12.93 3.35
C SER A 42 -2.39 12.04 3.05
N VAL A 43 -2.38 11.40 1.89
CA VAL A 43 -1.23 10.65 1.37
C VAL A 43 -0.50 11.54 0.37
N GLY A 44 0.14 12.60 0.89
CA GLY A 44 0.96 13.51 0.08
C GLY A 44 0.22 14.11 -1.14
N GLU A 45 0.88 14.09 -2.30
CA GLU A 45 0.33 14.57 -3.58
C GLU A 45 -0.83 13.74 -4.14
N LEU A 46 -1.14 12.57 -3.54
CA LEU A 46 -2.24 11.67 -3.96
C LEU A 46 -3.61 12.07 -3.36
N GLY A 47 -3.67 13.15 -2.57
CA GLY A 47 -4.91 13.64 -1.95
C GLY A 47 -5.23 12.98 -0.60
N SER A 48 -6.50 12.95 -0.23
CA SER A 48 -6.99 12.22 0.95
C SER A 48 -7.01 10.72 0.67
N GLY A 49 -6.25 9.94 1.43
CA GLY A 49 -6.18 8.49 1.29
C GLY A 49 -6.46 7.77 2.62
N THR A 50 -6.90 6.53 2.51
CA THR A 50 -7.04 5.63 3.66
C THR A 50 -6.01 4.55 3.55
N VAL A 51 -5.38 4.20 4.68
CA VAL A 51 -4.27 3.25 4.72
C VAL A 51 -4.68 2.02 5.51
N PHE A 52 -4.59 0.84 4.88
CA PHE A 52 -4.81 -0.46 5.50
C PHE A 52 -3.54 -1.32 5.43
N PRO A 53 -2.82 -1.52 6.53
CA PRO A 53 -1.60 -2.32 6.54
C PRO A 53 -1.89 -3.81 6.72
N PHE A 54 -1.19 -4.64 5.94
CA PHE A 54 -1.20 -6.10 6.01
C PHE A 54 0.25 -6.63 6.05
N ARG A 55 0.52 -7.68 6.85
CA ARG A 55 1.88 -8.24 6.95
C ARG A 55 2.26 -9.10 5.75
N ASN A 56 1.28 -9.75 5.13
CA ASN A 56 1.53 -10.62 3.99
C ASN A 56 0.59 -10.26 2.85
N CYS A 57 1.16 -10.15 1.66
CA CYS A 57 0.40 -10.06 0.43
C CYS A 57 1.03 -10.98 -0.60
N TYR A 58 0.18 -11.53 -1.46
CA TYR A 58 0.54 -12.56 -2.43
C TYR A 58 -0.03 -12.17 -3.79
N ASN A 59 0.70 -12.50 -4.86
CA ASN A 59 0.20 -12.52 -6.23
C ASN A 59 0.49 -13.88 -6.84
N ASN A 60 -0.55 -14.58 -7.28
CA ASN A 60 -0.48 -15.91 -7.87
C ASN A 60 0.32 -16.89 -7.00
N GLY A 61 0.04 -16.87 -5.68
CA GLY A 61 0.72 -17.69 -4.67
C GLY A 61 2.14 -17.24 -4.28
N LYS A 62 2.72 -16.25 -4.95
CA LYS A 62 4.04 -15.71 -4.60
C LYS A 62 3.89 -14.55 -3.63
N LYS A 63 4.52 -14.66 -2.45
CA LYS A 63 4.53 -13.59 -1.46
C LYS A 63 5.33 -12.39 -1.98
N PHE A 64 4.84 -11.18 -1.76
CA PHE A 64 5.60 -9.97 -2.00
C PHE A 64 6.73 -9.82 -0.96
N ASN A 65 7.92 -9.44 -1.42
CA ASN A 65 9.12 -9.32 -0.58
C ASN A 65 9.21 -7.97 0.14
N TYR A 66 8.10 -7.51 0.75
CA TYR A 66 8.06 -6.25 1.48
C TYR A 66 7.62 -6.49 2.92
N GLN A 67 8.27 -5.80 3.85
CA GLN A 67 7.97 -5.89 5.27
C GLN A 67 6.84 -4.90 5.58
N GLY A 68 5.61 -5.39 5.58
CA GLY A 68 4.42 -4.57 5.79
C GLY A 68 3.94 -3.93 4.49
N THR A 69 2.83 -4.43 3.97
CA THR A 69 2.15 -3.90 2.80
C THR A 69 1.06 -2.93 3.25
N PHE A 70 1.25 -1.64 2.99
CA PHE A 70 0.24 -0.62 3.24
C PHE A 70 -0.59 -0.43 1.99
N ILE A 71 -1.89 -0.66 2.07
CA ILE A 71 -2.83 -0.43 0.98
C ILE A 71 -3.42 0.96 1.11
N VAL A 72 -3.23 1.79 0.10
CA VAL A 72 -3.86 3.11 0.04
C VAL A 72 -5.04 3.09 -0.89
N SER A 73 -6.18 3.62 -0.44
CA SER A 73 -7.38 3.77 -1.27
C SER A 73 -8.10 5.07 -0.93
N PRO A 74 -8.57 5.83 -1.94
CA PRO A 74 -9.46 6.95 -1.72
C PRO A 74 -10.85 6.41 -1.33
N MET A 75 -11.29 6.66 -0.10
CA MET A 75 -12.66 6.38 0.35
C MET A 75 -13.11 7.43 1.35
N ASP A 76 -14.43 7.57 1.50
CA ASP A 76 -14.99 8.44 2.53
C ASP A 76 -14.76 7.87 3.95
N LYS A 77 -14.81 8.76 4.95
CA LYS A 77 -14.60 8.40 6.35
C LYS A 77 -15.60 7.37 6.88
N SER A 78 -16.85 7.41 6.42
CA SER A 78 -17.90 6.49 6.90
C SER A 78 -17.64 5.06 6.42
N THR A 79 -17.15 4.89 5.20
CA THR A 79 -16.73 3.61 4.62
C THR A 79 -15.50 3.08 5.34
N TYR A 80 -14.50 3.93 5.56
CA TYR A 80 -13.32 3.60 6.38
C TYR A 80 -13.70 3.11 7.78
N ASP A 81 -14.49 3.87 8.52
CA ASP A 81 -14.90 3.53 9.89
C ASP A 81 -15.65 2.20 9.96
N LYS A 82 -16.45 1.86 8.93
CA LYS A 82 -17.10 0.55 8.82
C LYS A 82 -16.08 -0.57 8.63
N ILE A 83 -15.14 -0.43 7.71
CA ILE A 83 -14.11 -1.46 7.43
C ILE A 83 -13.27 -1.73 8.67
N ILE A 84 -12.82 -0.68 9.37
CA ILE A 84 -12.03 -0.81 10.59
C ILE A 84 -12.80 -1.57 11.69
N LYS A 85 -14.08 -1.25 11.89
CA LYS A 85 -14.92 -1.93 12.89
C LYS A 85 -15.14 -3.41 12.59
N GLN A 86 -15.17 -3.79 11.31
CA GLN A 86 -15.38 -5.17 10.91
C GLN A 86 -14.12 -6.03 11.10
N ASN A 87 -12.92 -5.43 11.12
CA ASN A 87 -11.65 -6.12 11.32
C ASN A 87 -11.47 -7.32 10.36
N TYR A 88 -11.60 -7.05 9.06
CA TYR A 88 -11.50 -8.06 8.02
C TYR A 88 -10.10 -8.70 7.98
N PRO A 89 -9.98 -10.04 8.09
CA PRO A 89 -8.70 -10.73 8.06
C PRO A 89 -8.07 -10.82 6.67
N TYR A 90 -8.86 -10.60 5.61
CA TYR A 90 -8.45 -10.73 4.22
C TYR A 90 -8.83 -9.51 3.39
N LEU A 91 -7.95 -9.16 2.46
CA LEU A 91 -8.21 -8.25 1.35
C LEU A 91 -7.87 -8.97 0.05
N PHE A 92 -8.77 -8.97 -0.91
CA PHE A 92 -8.58 -9.57 -2.23
C PHE A 92 -8.50 -8.47 -3.28
N PHE A 93 -7.79 -8.75 -4.38
CA PHE A 93 -7.71 -7.87 -5.56
C PHE A 93 -8.29 -8.60 -6.75
N LYS A 94 -9.09 -7.90 -7.55
CA LYS A 94 -9.76 -8.45 -8.73
C LYS A 94 -8.71 -8.88 -9.77
N ASP A 95 -8.88 -10.07 -10.33
CA ASP A 95 -8.00 -10.57 -11.38
C ASP A 95 -8.04 -9.66 -12.60
N GLY A 96 -6.86 -9.40 -13.16
CA GLY A 96 -6.68 -8.49 -14.29
C GLY A 96 -6.55 -7.01 -13.91
N SER A 97 -6.73 -6.65 -12.63
CA SER A 97 -6.46 -5.29 -12.17
C SER A 97 -4.98 -4.96 -12.26
N GLU A 98 -4.68 -3.80 -12.83
CA GLU A 98 -3.35 -3.23 -12.81
C GLU A 98 -3.09 -2.62 -11.43
N ILE A 99 -2.04 -3.08 -10.75
CA ILE A 99 -1.66 -2.61 -9.43
C ILE A 99 -0.34 -1.85 -9.54
N HIS A 100 -0.40 -0.55 -9.25
CA HIS A 100 0.77 0.29 -9.10
C HIS A 100 1.38 0.07 -7.71
N VAL A 101 2.69 -0.03 -7.65
CA VAL A 101 3.44 -0.16 -6.40
C VAL A 101 4.49 0.93 -6.38
N ILE A 102 4.51 1.67 -5.28
CA ILE A 102 5.47 2.73 -5.03
C ILE A 102 6.26 2.31 -3.81
N GLU A 103 7.44 1.74 -4.05
CA GLU A 103 8.33 1.31 -3.00
C GLU A 103 8.91 2.54 -2.29
N ALA A 104 8.34 2.94 -1.16
CA ALA A 104 8.95 3.91 -0.27
C ALA A 104 9.71 3.22 0.87
N THR A 105 10.94 3.66 1.13
CA THR A 105 11.73 3.24 2.30
C THR A 105 11.36 4.15 3.47
N VAL A 106 10.85 3.59 4.57
CA VAL A 106 10.67 4.37 5.81
C VAL A 106 12.02 4.52 6.48
N LYS A 107 12.49 5.77 6.64
CA LYS A 107 13.81 6.06 7.25
C LYS A 107 14.00 5.48 8.66
N SER A 108 12.94 5.08 9.37
CA SER A 108 13.05 4.56 10.73
C SER A 108 13.22 3.04 10.85
N THR A 109 13.02 2.26 9.79
CA THR A 109 12.98 0.78 9.92
C THR A 109 13.85 -0.02 8.95
N ASN A 110 14.52 0.58 7.95
CA ASN A 110 15.21 -0.17 6.87
C ASN A 110 14.28 -1.18 6.14
N ASP A 111 12.98 -1.09 6.39
CA ASP A 111 11.97 -2.01 5.88
C ASP A 111 11.29 -1.37 4.67
N ALA A 112 11.39 -2.06 3.55
CA ALA A 112 10.97 -1.60 2.25
C ALA A 112 9.46 -1.71 2.04
N GLY A 113 8.89 -0.68 1.40
CA GLY A 113 7.88 -0.80 0.34
C GLY A 113 6.42 -0.67 0.75
N TYR A 114 5.83 0.50 0.49
CA TYR A 114 4.38 0.71 0.56
C TYR A 114 3.71 0.26 -0.75
N PHE A 115 2.42 -0.10 -0.70
CA PHE A 115 1.61 -0.40 -1.88
C PHE A 115 0.56 0.69 -2.08
N LEU A 116 0.90 1.68 -2.89
CA LEU A 116 -0.04 2.73 -3.27
C LEU A 116 -0.92 2.21 -4.41
N ILE A 117 -2.14 1.74 -4.09
CA ILE A 117 -3.13 1.42 -5.14
C ILE A 117 -3.80 2.73 -5.57
N ASP A 118 -3.41 3.24 -6.73
CA ASP A 118 -4.22 4.24 -7.41
C ASP A 118 -5.42 3.53 -8.06
N ILE A 119 -6.64 3.83 -7.61
CA ILE A 119 -7.88 3.37 -8.25
C ILE A 119 -8.58 4.61 -8.79
N ASN A 120 -7.98 5.19 -9.82
CA ASN A 120 -8.45 6.41 -10.46
C ASN A 120 -9.64 6.18 -11.42
N ASP A 121 -10.35 5.05 -11.35
CA ASP A 121 -11.42 4.71 -12.30
C ASP A 121 -12.73 4.24 -11.66
N GLY A 122 -12.90 4.37 -10.33
CA GLY A 122 -14.19 4.13 -9.67
C GLY A 122 -14.68 2.68 -9.73
N LYS A 123 -13.78 1.72 -9.98
CA LYS A 123 -14.10 0.29 -9.98
C LYS A 123 -13.61 -0.37 -8.70
N SER A 124 -14.50 -1.09 -8.02
CA SER A 124 -14.22 -1.96 -6.88
C SER A 124 -13.23 -3.08 -7.29
N ASN A 125 -11.93 -2.74 -7.35
CA ASN A 125 -10.86 -3.66 -7.74
C ASN A 125 -10.25 -4.40 -6.55
N PHE A 126 -10.77 -4.15 -5.35
CA PHE A 126 -10.44 -4.90 -4.15
C PHE A 126 -11.69 -5.16 -3.31
N LEU A 127 -11.62 -6.19 -2.46
CA LEU A 127 -12.70 -6.60 -1.59
C LEU A 127 -12.17 -7.08 -0.25
N PHE A 128 -12.72 -6.55 0.84
CA PHE A 128 -12.46 -7.03 2.20
C PHE A 128 -13.35 -8.23 2.53
N SER A 129 -12.81 -9.26 3.19
CA SER A 129 -13.54 -10.50 3.45
C SER A 129 -13.11 -11.19 4.75
N HIS A 130 -14.06 -11.92 5.34
CA HIS A 130 -13.83 -12.85 6.46
C HIS A 130 -13.51 -14.27 6.02
N LYS A 131 -13.72 -14.59 4.73
CA LYS A 131 -13.54 -15.94 4.19
C LYS A 131 -12.19 -16.04 3.51
N TYR A 132 -11.42 -17.09 3.83
CA TYR A 132 -10.22 -17.44 3.07
C TYR A 132 -10.58 -18.19 1.78
N ALA A 133 -11.28 -17.50 0.89
CA ALA A 133 -11.66 -18.00 -0.42
C ALA A 133 -11.62 -16.82 -1.39
N TYR A 134 -10.97 -17.01 -2.54
CA TYR A 134 -10.90 -15.97 -3.54
C TYR A 134 -12.33 -15.64 -4.04
N PRO A 135 -12.73 -14.35 -4.10
CA PRO A 135 -14.10 -13.99 -4.44
C PRO A 135 -14.49 -14.45 -5.85
N SER A 136 -15.71 -14.94 -5.97
CA SER A 136 -16.31 -15.35 -7.23
C SER A 136 -16.61 -14.14 -8.11
N ARG A 137 -16.89 -14.36 -9.40
CA ARG A 137 -17.18 -13.27 -10.35
C ARG A 137 -18.28 -12.33 -9.85
N SER A 138 -19.35 -12.87 -9.26
CA SER A 138 -20.47 -12.08 -8.75
C SER A 138 -20.12 -11.21 -7.54
N ASP A 139 -19.05 -11.53 -6.80
CA ASP A 139 -18.61 -10.71 -5.66
C ASP A 139 -17.89 -9.42 -6.12
N TRP A 140 -17.60 -9.28 -7.42
CA TRP A 140 -16.90 -8.14 -8.02
C TRP A 140 -17.77 -7.27 -8.93
N GLU A 141 -19.03 -7.67 -9.12
CA GLU A 141 -20.03 -6.97 -9.91
C GLU A 141 -20.97 -6.27 -8.92
N ASP A 142 -20.55 -5.11 -8.43
CA ASP A 142 -21.41 -4.16 -7.68
C ASP A 142 -22.35 -3.41 -8.63
#